data_AF-A0A4D6XKI2-F1
#
_entry.id   AF-A0A4D6XKI2-F1
#
_cell.length_a   1.000
_cell.length_b   1.000
_cell.length_c   1.000
_cell.angle_alpha   90.00
_cell.angle_beta   90.00
_cell.angle_gamma   90.00
#
_symmetry.space_group_name_H-M   'P 1'
#
loop_
_entity.id
_entity.type
_entity.pdbx_description
1 polymer ?
#
loop_
_entity_poly.entity_id
_entity_poly.type
_entity_poly.pdbx_seq_one_letter_code
_entity_poly.pdbx_strand_id
1 'polypeptide(L)'
;MTFLMILFTVAVLFAVYVICSVMATTSKTAEGKIRFTLAIAAVVLIGGWLWFYSWKTSPQREIEAQIKDCGNTTLAFVMSQNFVKQRLKSPATAKFPYVNDRGVDVVPDGKCGFLVSAYVDSQNGFGAVVRSHYQASLSYDRATELWRVGDLTVQ
;
A
#
# COMPACT_ATOMS: atom_id res chain seq x y z
N MET A 1 -6.88 4.64 -13.33
CA MET A 1 -6.45 4.09 -14.65
C MET A 1 -7.39 3.00 -15.17
N THR A 2 -7.91 2.10 -14.32
CA THR A 2 -8.96 1.13 -14.71
C THR A 2 -10.22 1.80 -15.29
N PHE A 3 -10.71 2.86 -14.64
CA PHE A 3 -11.87 3.62 -15.11
C PHE A 3 -11.67 4.21 -16.52
N LEU A 4 -10.48 4.73 -16.82
CA LEU A 4 -10.13 5.24 -18.15
C LEU A 4 -10.14 4.14 -19.21
N MET A 5 -9.71 2.92 -18.86
CA MET A 5 -9.79 1.78 -19.78
C MET A 5 -11.23 1.35 -20.05
N ILE A 6 -12.11 1.41 -19.05
CA ILE A 6 -13.54 1.14 -19.25
C ILE A 6 -14.17 2.19 -20.18
N LEU A 7 -13.83 3.46 -20.02
CA LEU A 7 -14.30 4.52 -20.94
C LEU A 7 -13.79 4.29 -22.37
N PHE A 8 -12.52 3.91 -22.53
CA PHE A 8 -11.94 3.58 -23.84
C PHE A 8 -12.67 2.40 -24.49
N THR A 9 -12.98 1.34 -23.75
CA THR A 9 -13.70 0.18 -24.32
C THR A 9 -15.11 0.54 -24.74
N VAL A 10 -15.83 1.34 -23.94
CA VAL A 10 -17.16 1.83 -24.28
C VAL A 10 -17.12 2.70 -25.54
N ALA A 11 -16.12 3.58 -25.67
CA ALA A 11 -15.95 4.43 -26.84
C ALA A 11 -15.67 3.61 -28.12
N VAL A 12 -14.82 2.58 -28.04
CA VAL A 12 -14.54 1.68 -29.17
C VAL A 12 -15.79 0.92 -29.59
N LEU A 13 -16.57 0.39 -28.64
CA LEU A 13 -17.83 -0.31 -28.93
C LEU A 13 -18.86 0.62 -29.57
N PHE A 14 -18.97 1.86 -29.09
CA PHE A 14 -19.86 2.87 -29.67
C PHE A 14 -19.45 3.21 -31.12
N ALA A 15 -18.17 3.43 -31.37
CA ALA A 15 -17.67 3.71 -32.71
C ALA A 15 -17.94 2.54 -33.67
N VAL A 16 -17.71 1.30 -33.22
CA VAL A 16 -18.00 0.08 -34.00
C VAL A 16 -19.49 -0.04 -34.29
N TYR A 17 -20.35 0.23 -33.31
CA TYR A 17 -21.80 0.22 -33.49
C TYR A 17 -22.25 1.21 -34.58
N VAL A 18 -21.75 2.44 -34.55
CA VAL A 18 -22.04 3.47 -35.55
C VAL A 18 -21.52 3.07 -36.94
N ILE A 19 -20.30 2.55 -37.03
CA ILE A 19 -19.73 2.12 -38.32
C ILE A 19 -20.52 0.94 -38.91
N CYS A 20 -20.87 -0.06 -38.09
CA CYS A 20 -21.68 -1.20 -38.53
C CYS A 20 -23.10 -0.79 -38.95
N SER A 21 -23.74 0.15 -38.24
CA SER A 21 -25.09 0.61 -38.59
C SER A 21 -25.11 1.36 -39.92
N VAL A 22 -24.09 2.16 -40.22
CA VAL A 22 -23.94 2.85 -41.53
C VAL A 22 -23.63 1.86 -42.65
N MET A 23 -22.79 0.84 -42.42
CA MET A 23 -22.48 -0.17 -43.43
C MET A 23 -23.66 -1.08 -43.77
N ALA A 24 -24.56 -1.32 -42.80
CA ALA A 24 -25.76 -2.12 -43.00
C ALA A 24 -26.79 -1.43 -43.92
N THR A 25 -26.81 -0.09 -43.96
CA THR A 25 -27.76 0.66 -44.81
C THR A 25 -27.27 0.87 -46.25
N THR A 26 -25.97 0.73 -46.51
CA THR A 26 -25.35 1.17 -47.78
C THR A 26 -24.93 0.06 -48.74
N SER A 27 -24.83 -1.22 -48.36
CA SER A 27 -24.22 -2.23 -49.28
C SER A 27 -24.82 -3.64 -49.24
N LYS A 28 -25.03 -4.22 -50.44
CA LYS A 28 -25.40 -5.64 -50.66
C LYS A 28 -24.24 -6.64 -50.44
N THR A 29 -23.02 -6.16 -50.18
CA THR A 29 -21.79 -6.96 -49.95
C THR A 29 -21.16 -6.61 -48.60
N ALA A 30 -21.99 -6.31 -47.60
CA ALA A 30 -21.57 -5.75 -46.31
C ALA A 30 -21.00 -6.79 -45.33
N GLU A 31 -21.32 -8.07 -45.50
CA GLU A 31 -20.98 -9.11 -44.51
C GLU A 31 -19.47 -9.26 -44.26
N GLY A 32 -18.67 -9.24 -45.34
CA GLY A 32 -17.22 -9.35 -45.24
C GLY A 32 -16.60 -8.13 -44.54
N LYS A 33 -17.12 -6.93 -44.81
CA LYS A 33 -16.64 -5.68 -44.21
C LYS A 33 -16.99 -5.60 -42.72
N ILE A 34 -18.20 -6.01 -42.34
CA ILE A 34 -18.65 -6.07 -40.94
C ILE A 34 -17.80 -7.06 -40.14
N ARG A 35 -17.53 -8.25 -40.68
CA ARG A 35 -16.66 -9.24 -40.02
C ARG A 35 -15.25 -8.71 -39.80
N PHE A 36 -14.70 -8.00 -40.79
CA PHE A 36 -13.37 -7.41 -40.71
C PHE A 36 -13.30 -6.28 -39.67
N THR A 37 -14.30 -5.39 -39.60
CA THR A 37 -14.34 -4.31 -38.60
C THR A 37 -14.49 -4.86 -37.18
N LEU A 38 -15.31 -5.90 -37.00
CA LEU A 38 -15.44 -6.58 -35.70
C LEU A 38 -14.14 -7.27 -35.28
N ALA A 39 -13.43 -7.91 -36.22
CA ALA A 39 -12.14 -8.54 -35.95
C ALA A 39 -11.07 -7.52 -35.52
N ILE A 40 -10.99 -6.37 -36.20
CA ILE A 40 -10.06 -5.29 -35.81
C ILE A 40 -10.41 -4.75 -34.43
N ALA A 41 -11.70 -4.51 -34.15
CA ALA A 41 -12.13 -4.02 -32.85
C ALA A 41 -11.76 -5.01 -31.73
N ALA A 42 -11.97 -6.31 -31.96
CA ALA A 42 -11.58 -7.35 -31.02
C ALA A 42 -10.06 -7.34 -30.77
N VAL A 43 -9.23 -7.21 -31.81
CA VAL A 43 -7.77 -7.15 -31.66
C VAL A 43 -7.33 -5.91 -30.88
N VAL A 44 -7.91 -4.74 -31.15
CA VAL A 44 -7.60 -3.50 -30.42
C VAL A 44 -7.99 -3.61 -28.95
N LEU A 45 -9.17 -4.14 -28.65
CA LEU A 45 -9.64 -4.35 -27.28
C LEU A 45 -8.77 -5.38 -26.55
N ILE A 46 -8.51 -6.54 -27.17
CA ILE A 46 -7.68 -7.60 -26.60
C ILE A 46 -6.25 -7.09 -26.37
N GLY A 47 -5.63 -6.46 -27.35
CA GLY A 47 -4.29 -5.89 -27.23
C GLY A 47 -4.22 -4.81 -26.14
N GLY A 48 -5.20 -3.91 -26.09
CA GLY A 48 -5.29 -2.88 -25.05
C GLY A 48 -5.45 -3.45 -23.64
N TRP A 49 -6.31 -4.45 -23.45
CA TRP A 49 -6.47 -5.13 -22.17
C TRP A 49 -5.25 -5.96 -21.80
N LEU A 50 -4.64 -6.71 -22.73
CA LEU A 50 -3.41 -7.47 -22.49
C LEU A 50 -2.27 -6.54 -22.05
N TRP A 51 -2.09 -5.42 -22.74
CA TRP A 51 -1.11 -4.39 -22.35
C TRP A 51 -1.44 -3.77 -20.99
N PHE A 52 -2.70 -3.44 -20.72
CA PHE A 52 -3.13 -2.87 -19.45
C PHE A 52 -2.95 -3.84 -18.27
N TYR A 53 -3.29 -5.12 -18.45
CA TYR A 53 -3.09 -6.15 -17.44
C TYR A 53 -1.60 -6.38 -17.20
N SER A 54 -0.78 -6.46 -18.27
CA SER A 54 0.68 -6.55 -18.17
C SER A 54 1.28 -5.35 -17.44
N TRP A 55 0.76 -4.14 -17.69
CA TRP A 55 1.17 -2.96 -16.93
C TRP A 55 0.75 -3.08 -15.47
N LYS A 56 -0.50 -3.45 -15.17
CA LYS A 56 -1.04 -3.57 -13.80
C LYS A 56 -0.24 -4.55 -12.94
N THR A 57 0.21 -5.66 -13.52
CA THR A 57 0.98 -6.69 -12.81
C THR A 57 2.49 -6.44 -12.78
N SER A 58 2.95 -5.22 -13.12
CA SER A 58 4.38 -4.88 -13.08
C SER A 58 4.99 -5.11 -11.68
N PRO A 59 6.01 -5.98 -11.52
CA PRO A 59 6.61 -6.29 -10.22
C PRO A 59 7.26 -5.08 -9.54
N GLN A 60 7.63 -4.05 -10.32
CA GLN A 60 8.20 -2.80 -9.80
C GLN A 60 7.28 -2.09 -8.80
N ARG A 61 5.96 -2.13 -9.01
CA ARG A 61 4.98 -1.49 -8.13
C ARG A 61 4.83 -2.20 -6.80
N GLU A 62 4.98 -3.53 -6.81
CA GLU A 62 4.99 -4.28 -5.58
C GLU A 62 6.21 -3.89 -4.76
N ILE A 63 7.41 -3.90 -5.37
CA ILE A 63 8.67 -3.46 -4.75
C ILE A 63 8.56 -2.05 -4.14
N GLU A 64 7.99 -1.09 -4.87
CA GLU A 64 7.79 0.28 -4.37
C GLU A 64 6.84 0.34 -3.18
N ALA A 65 5.74 -0.41 -3.22
CA ALA A 65 4.84 -0.55 -2.06
C ALA A 65 5.57 -1.21 -0.88
N GLN A 66 6.37 -2.25 -1.14
CA GLN A 66 7.19 -2.91 -0.12
C GLN A 66 8.13 -1.90 0.56
N ILE A 67 8.84 -1.08 -0.22
CA ILE A 67 9.78 -0.07 0.29
C ILE A 67 9.03 1.01 1.07
N LYS A 68 7.86 1.44 0.59
CA LYS A 68 7.05 2.44 1.27
C LYS A 68 6.55 1.96 2.63
N ASP A 69 6.02 0.74 2.69
CA ASP A 69 5.46 0.17 3.90
C ASP A 69 6.57 -0.17 4.91
N CYS A 70 7.67 -0.76 4.43
CA CYS A 70 8.82 -1.13 5.25
C CYS A 70 9.79 0.03 5.53
N GLY A 71 9.56 1.21 4.95
CA GLY A 71 10.33 2.42 5.19
C GLY A 71 9.64 3.40 6.13
N ASN A 72 8.42 3.11 6.61
CA ASN A 72 7.65 4.02 7.45
C ASN A 72 8.11 3.99 8.91
N THR A 73 9.20 4.71 9.20
CA THR A 73 9.78 4.85 10.54
C THR A 73 8.83 5.50 11.54
N THR A 74 7.98 6.42 11.10
CA THR A 74 7.00 7.09 11.97
C THR A 74 5.94 6.09 12.46
N LEU A 75 5.44 5.24 11.55
CA LEU A 75 4.49 4.19 11.93
C LEU A 75 5.15 3.18 12.88
N ALA A 76 6.39 2.77 12.63
CA ALA A 76 7.14 1.89 13.52
C ALA A 76 7.26 2.49 14.94
N PHE A 77 7.56 3.78 15.05
CA PHE A 77 7.58 4.48 16.34
C PHE A 77 6.22 4.48 17.03
N VAL A 78 5.12 4.78 16.32
CA VAL A 78 3.77 4.75 16.92
C VAL A 78 3.41 3.34 17.41
N MET A 79 3.76 2.32 16.63
CA MET A 79 3.48 0.93 16.99
C MET A 79 4.32 0.46 18.18
N SER A 80 5.58 0.91 18.31
CA SER A 80 6.42 0.59 19.47
C SER A 80 5.78 1.05 20.78
N GLN A 81 5.15 2.23 20.78
CA GLN A 81 4.48 2.79 21.96
C GLN A 81 3.39 1.87 22.49
N ASN A 82 2.64 1.20 21.60
CA ASN A 82 1.59 0.26 22.01
C ASN A 82 2.16 -0.94 22.75
N PHE A 83 3.27 -1.50 22.28
CA PHE A 83 3.96 -2.60 22.96
C PHE A 83 4.60 -2.15 24.28
N VAL A 84 5.19 -0.96 24.32
CA VAL A 84 5.75 -0.38 25.55
C VAL A 84 4.65 -0.19 26.60
N LYS A 85 3.51 0.37 26.22
CA LYS A 85 2.36 0.57 27.13
C LYS A 85 1.94 -0.73 27.82
N GLN A 86 1.99 -1.87 27.14
CA GLN A 86 1.64 -3.17 27.72
C GLN A 86 2.62 -3.63 28.81
N ARG A 87 3.85 -3.11 28.83
CA ARG A 87 4.88 -3.43 29.84
C ARG A 87 4.91 -2.46 31.02
N LEU A 88 4.29 -1.28 30.89
CA LEU A 88 4.28 -0.26 31.93
C LEU A 88 3.32 -0.61 33.07
N LYS A 89 3.67 -0.21 34.30
CA LYS A 89 2.81 -0.40 35.48
C LYS A 89 1.54 0.45 35.42
N SER A 90 1.62 1.64 34.84
CA SER A 90 0.48 2.55 34.67
C SER A 90 0.40 3.04 33.21
N PRO A 91 -0.12 2.20 32.28
CA PRO A 91 -0.13 2.48 30.85
C PRO A 91 -0.87 3.77 30.48
N ALA A 92 -1.93 4.11 31.23
CA ALA A 92 -2.75 5.30 31.00
C ALA A 92 -2.02 6.62 31.29
N THR A 93 -0.94 6.57 32.09
CA THR A 93 -0.14 7.76 32.44
C THR A 93 1.07 7.96 31.53
N ALA A 94 1.31 7.02 30.61
CA ALA A 94 2.47 7.01 29.73
C ALA A 94 2.43 8.18 28.73
N LYS A 95 3.47 9.01 28.74
CA LYS A 95 3.70 10.10 27.80
C LYS A 95 4.93 9.78 26.96
N PHE A 96 4.73 9.72 25.66
CA PHE A 96 5.79 9.47 24.69
C PHE A 96 6.22 10.78 24.00
N PRO A 97 7.49 10.89 23.59
CA PRO A 97 7.98 12.01 22.80
C PRO A 97 7.41 12.01 21.38
N TYR A 98 7.63 13.10 20.65
CA TYR A 98 7.43 13.14 19.20
C TYR A 98 8.57 12.42 18.48
N VAL A 99 8.29 11.93 17.27
CA VAL A 99 9.27 11.19 16.46
C VAL A 99 10.54 11.99 16.14
N ASN A 100 10.45 13.33 16.15
CA ASN A 100 11.57 14.24 15.87
C ASN A 100 12.21 14.81 17.15
N ASP A 101 11.76 14.40 18.33
CA ASP A 101 12.35 14.87 19.58
C ASP A 101 13.74 14.25 19.80
N ARG A 102 14.59 14.97 20.53
CA ARG A 102 15.93 14.47 20.85
C ARG A 102 15.84 13.21 21.72
N GLY A 103 16.63 12.20 21.38
CA GLY A 103 16.62 10.92 22.09
C GLY A 103 15.56 9.94 21.58
N VAL A 104 14.92 10.25 20.45
CA VAL A 104 14.17 9.29 19.64
C VAL A 104 14.99 8.96 18.40
N ASP A 105 15.21 7.67 18.17
CA ASP A 105 15.87 7.14 16.98
C ASP A 105 15.11 5.92 16.47
N VAL A 106 14.95 5.84 15.16
CA VAL A 106 14.24 4.75 14.49
C VAL A 106 15.05 4.31 13.29
N VAL A 107 15.70 3.17 13.42
CA VAL A 107 16.60 2.63 12.40
C VAL A 107 15.95 1.44 11.71
N PRO A 108 15.68 1.50 10.40
CA PRO A 108 15.23 0.33 9.66
C PRO A 108 16.38 -0.68 9.47
N ASP A 109 16.09 -1.97 9.58
CA ASP A 109 17.08 -3.06 9.45
C ASP A 109 17.26 -3.56 7.99
N GLY A 110 16.50 -2.99 7.05
CA GLY A 110 16.50 -3.35 5.62
C GLY A 110 15.64 -4.56 5.25
N LYS A 111 15.01 -5.23 6.23
CA LYS A 111 14.15 -6.42 6.04
C LYS A 111 12.75 -6.22 6.63
N CYS A 112 12.20 -5.00 6.52
CA CYS A 112 10.92 -4.63 7.14
C CYS A 112 10.91 -4.74 8.68
N GLY A 113 12.09 -4.74 9.30
CA GLY A 113 12.28 -4.56 10.72
C GLY A 113 12.76 -3.16 11.06
N PHE A 114 12.50 -2.77 12.30
CA PHE A 114 12.80 -1.45 12.83
C PHE A 114 13.34 -1.58 14.24
N LEU A 115 14.46 -0.93 14.51
CA LEU A 115 14.98 -0.73 15.85
C LEU A 115 14.58 0.67 16.31
N VAL A 116 13.69 0.74 17.29
CA VAL A 116 13.21 1.98 17.90
C VAL A 116 13.90 2.17 19.24
N SER A 117 14.60 3.28 19.41
CA SER A 117 15.18 3.73 20.67
C SER A 117 14.51 5.04 21.08
N ALA A 118 13.84 5.07 22.23
CA ALA A 118 13.16 6.28 22.70
C ALA A 118 13.00 6.25 24.22
N TYR A 119 12.26 7.22 24.76
CA TYR A 119 11.92 7.28 26.18
C TYR A 119 10.41 7.39 26.39
N VAL A 120 9.97 7.08 27.60
CA VAL A 120 8.58 7.23 28.04
C VAL A 120 8.57 7.75 29.47
N ASP A 121 7.75 8.77 29.71
CA ASP A 121 7.49 9.28 31.05
C ASP A 121 6.21 8.63 31.57
N SER A 122 6.28 7.86 32.66
CA SER A 122 5.11 7.17 33.22
C SER A 122 5.17 7.04 34.74
N GLN A 123 4.02 6.84 35.39
CA GLN A 123 4.00 6.63 36.83
C GLN A 123 4.49 5.22 37.20
N ASN A 124 5.40 5.16 38.18
CA ASN A 124 5.83 3.91 38.81
C ASN A 124 4.81 3.44 39.87
N GLY A 125 5.11 2.32 40.55
CA GLY A 125 4.24 1.76 41.59
C GLY A 125 4.05 2.65 42.84
N PHE A 126 4.82 3.72 42.98
CA PHE A 126 4.73 4.69 44.08
C PHE A 126 4.00 5.98 43.67
N GLY A 127 3.47 6.05 42.44
CA GLY A 127 2.76 7.23 41.94
C GLY A 127 3.66 8.36 41.46
N ALA A 128 4.98 8.19 41.48
CA ALA A 128 5.92 9.17 40.96
C ALA A 128 6.11 8.98 39.44
N VAL A 129 6.17 10.09 38.70
CA VAL A 129 6.48 10.07 37.25
C VAL A 129 7.98 9.91 37.08
N VAL A 130 8.38 8.86 36.36
CA VAL A 130 9.78 8.54 36.05
C VAL A 130 9.95 8.42 34.54
N ARG A 131 11.07 8.93 34.04
CA ARG A 131 11.51 8.73 32.66
C ARG A 131 12.24 7.41 32.53
N SER A 132 11.71 6.52 31.69
CA SER A 132 12.32 5.25 31.32
C SER A 132 12.74 5.27 29.86
N HIS A 133 13.94 4.77 29.58
CA HIS A 133 14.41 4.59 28.21
C HIS A 133 14.03 3.19 27.73
N TYR A 134 13.65 3.06 26.46
CA TYR A 134 13.32 1.77 25.89
C TYR A 134 13.94 1.57 24.53
N GLN A 135 14.20 0.29 24.23
CA GLN A 135 14.60 -0.18 22.91
C GLN A 135 13.64 -1.29 22.49
N ALA A 136 13.09 -1.16 21.28
CA ALA A 136 12.13 -2.09 20.73
C ALA A 136 12.56 -2.51 19.31
N SER A 137 12.72 -3.80 19.10
CA SER A 137 12.85 -4.42 17.79
C SER A 137 11.45 -4.79 17.29
N LEU A 138 11.05 -4.21 16.17
CA LEU A 138 9.76 -4.43 15.54
C LEU A 138 9.94 -5.06 14.17
N SER A 139 8.97 -5.86 13.75
CA SER A 139 8.86 -6.36 12.38
C SER A 139 7.43 -6.19 11.89
N TYR A 140 7.28 -5.77 10.62
CA TYR A 140 5.98 -5.64 9.98
C TYR A 140 5.76 -6.78 8.99
N ASP A 141 4.71 -7.55 9.21
CA ASP A 141 4.29 -8.64 8.33
C ASP A 141 3.23 -8.14 7.35
N ARG A 142 3.63 -7.93 6.08
CA ARG A 142 2.73 -7.43 5.03
C ARG A 142 1.64 -8.41 4.61
N ALA A 143 1.83 -9.72 4.83
CA ALA A 143 0.82 -10.71 4.45
C ALA A 143 -0.35 -10.71 5.43
N THR A 144 -0.07 -10.46 6.71
CA THR A 144 -1.10 -10.41 7.76
C THR A 144 -1.46 -8.99 8.18
N GLU A 145 -0.71 -7.99 7.71
CA GLU A 145 -0.77 -6.58 8.11
C GLU A 145 -0.55 -6.37 9.61
N LEU A 146 0.15 -7.29 10.28
CA LEU A 146 0.40 -7.26 11.71
C LEU A 146 1.82 -6.81 12.05
N TRP A 147 1.92 -6.07 13.16
CA TRP A 147 3.20 -5.73 13.79
C TRP A 147 3.56 -6.77 14.84
N ARG A 148 4.82 -7.21 14.84
CA ARG A 148 5.36 -8.08 15.88
C ARG A 148 6.53 -7.39 16.56
N VAL A 149 6.57 -7.52 17.88
CA VAL A 149 7.73 -7.11 18.68
C VAL A 149 8.63 -8.32 18.88
N GLY A 150 9.91 -8.18 18.57
CA GLY A 150 10.96 -9.15 18.88
C GLY A 150 11.44 -8.91 20.30
N ASP A 151 12.54 -8.16 20.41
CA ASP A 151 13.09 -7.75 21.71
C ASP A 151 12.53 -6.39 22.14
N LEU A 152 12.05 -6.31 23.37
CA LEU A 152 11.60 -5.07 24.01
C LEU A 152 12.21 -4.96 25.39
N THR A 153 13.05 -3.95 25.57
CA THR A 153 13.68 -3.63 26.86
C THR A 153 13.26 -2.24 27.29
N VAL A 154 12.78 -2.12 28.53
CA VAL A 154 12.46 -0.84 29.18
C VAL A 154 13.34 -0.74 30.42
N GLN A 155 14.12 0.34 30.53
CA GLN A 155 15.08 0.62 31.59
C GLN A 155 14.52 1.62 32.60
#